data_AF-A0AAW0FAJ7-F1
#
_entry.id   AF-A0AAW0FAJ7-F1
#
_cell.length_a   1.000
_cell.length_b   1.000
_cell.length_c   1.000
_cell.angle_alpha   90.00
_cell.angle_beta   90.00
_cell.angle_gamma   90.00
#
_symmetry.space_group_name_H-M   'P 1'
#
loop_
_entity.id
_entity.type
_entity.pdbx_description
1 polymer ?
#
loop_
_entity_poly.entity_id
_entity_poly.type
_entity_poly.pdbx_seq_one_letter_code
_entity_poly.pdbx_strand_id
1 'polypeptide(L)'
;MPSRNSINRPKDKLYRASHNNSIGKKRVARARKAAPTRSSTSRYNTSSAPTPTESKAVALYNGGNPGTVLSSTSLSNKRAKKLSRNQKYINKRNEQLSIDVLAKQEEGMDIDETSRAEEEKKQKEQSQLDKVKQALWAVVEDASSASFKVNTEGEARVI
;
A
#
# COMPACT_ATOMS: atom_id res chain seq x y z
N MET A 1 -24.72 31.62 40.91
CA MET A 1 -25.36 32.15 42.14
C MET A 1 -26.20 31.05 42.77
N PRO A 2 -26.30 30.98 44.12
CA PRO A 2 -27.25 30.09 44.79
C PRO A 2 -28.66 30.31 44.23
N SER A 3 -29.40 29.23 44.02
CA SER A 3 -30.78 29.33 43.53
C SER A 3 -31.68 30.01 44.55
N ARG A 4 -32.54 30.93 44.08
CA ARG A 4 -33.49 31.68 44.90
C ARG A 4 -34.41 30.80 45.74
N ASN A 5 -34.80 29.63 45.21
CA ASN A 5 -35.74 28.71 45.86
C ASN A 5 -35.07 27.71 46.83
N SER A 6 -33.74 27.59 46.80
CA SER A 6 -33.01 26.67 47.69
C SER A 6 -31.63 27.24 47.99
N ILE A 7 -31.62 28.21 48.92
CA ILE A 7 -30.43 29.00 49.29
C ILE A 7 -29.38 28.13 50.00
N ASN A 8 -29.82 27.16 50.80
CA ASN A 8 -28.95 26.24 51.54
C ASN A 8 -28.35 25.12 50.68
N ARG A 9 -28.73 25.01 49.40
CA ARG A 9 -28.19 24.00 48.48
C ARG A 9 -27.18 24.62 47.50
N PRO A 10 -25.90 24.17 47.50
CA PRO A 10 -24.87 24.77 46.67
C PRO A 10 -24.97 24.33 45.20
N LYS A 11 -25.81 25.02 44.41
CA LYS A 11 -26.12 24.72 43.01
C LYS A 11 -24.87 24.64 42.12
N ASP A 12 -24.06 25.70 42.06
CA ASP A 12 -22.93 25.79 41.12
C ASP A 12 -21.82 24.80 41.44
N LYS A 13 -21.54 24.54 42.72
CA LYS A 13 -20.52 23.57 43.15
C LYS A 13 -20.90 22.16 42.71
N LEU A 14 -22.18 21.79 42.88
CA LEU A 14 -22.70 20.49 42.45
C LEU A 14 -22.66 20.32 40.92
N TYR A 15 -23.03 21.37 40.17
CA TYR A 15 -22.94 21.30 38.71
C TYR A 15 -21.51 21.19 38.21
N ARG A 16 -20.57 21.97 38.77
CA ARG A 16 -19.15 21.88 38.41
C ARG A 16 -18.59 20.50 38.74
N ALA A 17 -18.92 19.94 39.92
CA ALA A 17 -18.50 18.60 40.30
C ALA A 17 -19.05 17.52 39.34
N SER A 18 -20.35 17.59 39.02
CA SER A 18 -20.99 16.66 38.08
C SER A 18 -20.39 16.76 36.68
N HIS A 19 -20.20 17.98 36.18
CA HIS A 19 -19.59 18.25 34.89
C HIS A 19 -18.15 17.72 34.81
N ASN A 20 -17.34 17.99 35.84
CA ASN A 20 -15.96 17.52 35.92
C ASN A 20 -15.90 15.98 35.97
N ASN A 21 -16.80 15.34 36.70
CA ASN A 21 -16.89 13.87 36.74
C ASN A 21 -17.28 13.30 35.37
N SER A 22 -18.26 13.90 34.69
CA SER A 22 -18.67 13.51 33.33
C SER A 22 -17.50 13.62 32.33
N ILE A 23 -16.77 14.73 32.34
CA ILE A 23 -15.58 14.90 31.50
C ILE A 23 -14.48 13.90 31.88
N GLY A 24 -14.25 13.67 33.16
CA GLY A 24 -13.28 12.70 33.66
C GLY A 24 -13.56 11.29 33.14
N LYS A 25 -14.80 10.82 33.24
CA LYS A 25 -15.25 9.53 32.68
C LYS A 25 -15.03 9.45 31.17
N LYS A 26 -15.40 10.51 30.42
CA LYS A 26 -15.16 10.58 28.97
C LYS A 26 -13.67 10.53 28.63
N ARG A 27 -12.82 11.20 29.42
CA ARG A 27 -11.35 11.18 29.23
C ARG A 27 -10.79 9.77 29.45
N VAL A 28 -11.18 9.09 30.52
CA VAL A 28 -10.74 7.71 30.80
C VAL A 28 -11.21 6.75 29.72
N ALA A 29 -12.47 6.85 29.29
CA ALA A 29 -12.99 6.01 28.20
C ALA A 29 -12.24 6.22 26.88
N ARG A 30 -11.88 7.47 26.55
CA ARG A 30 -11.05 7.78 25.38
C ARG A 30 -9.63 7.24 25.52
N ALA A 31 -9.01 7.40 26.69
CA ALA A 31 -7.65 6.90 26.94
C ALA A 31 -7.55 5.37 26.81
N ARG A 32 -8.59 4.62 27.23
CA ARG A 32 -8.64 3.15 27.06
C ARG A 32 -8.73 2.70 25.60
N LYS A 33 -9.31 3.53 24.73
CA LYS A 33 -9.50 3.22 23.29
C LYS A 33 -8.41 3.81 22.41
N ALA A 34 -7.69 4.81 22.88
CA ALA A 34 -6.62 5.46 22.14
C ALA A 34 -5.38 4.55 22.09
N ALA A 35 -4.67 4.58 20.97
CA ALA A 35 -3.38 3.93 20.87
C ALA A 35 -2.39 4.58 21.87
N PRO A 36 -1.54 3.80 22.55
CA PRO A 36 -0.56 4.32 23.49
C PRO A 36 0.47 5.21 22.76
N THR A 37 0.95 6.25 23.43
CA THR A 37 2.01 7.10 22.90
C THR A 37 3.34 6.36 22.94
N ARG A 38 4.26 6.66 22.02
CA ARG A 38 5.60 6.02 21.99
C ARG A 38 6.36 6.14 23.31
N SER A 39 6.20 7.26 24.03
CA SER A 39 6.80 7.48 25.35
C SER A 39 6.23 6.59 26.45
N SER A 40 5.01 6.07 26.29
CA SER A 40 4.36 5.19 27.26
C SER A 40 4.56 3.70 26.94
N THR A 41 5.35 3.37 25.91
CA THR A 41 5.60 1.99 25.49
C THR A 41 7.08 1.74 25.24
N SER A 42 7.50 0.46 25.29
CA SER A 42 8.87 0.05 24.98
C SER A 42 9.32 0.56 23.60
N ARG A 43 10.62 0.86 23.46
CA ARG A 43 11.26 1.42 22.25
C ARG A 43 10.95 0.62 20.98
N TYR A 44 10.69 -0.68 21.13
CA TYR A 44 10.42 -1.62 20.03
C TYR A 44 8.94 -1.89 19.77
N ASN A 45 8.01 -1.23 20.48
CA ASN A 45 6.59 -1.42 20.19
C ASN A 45 6.23 -0.72 18.87
N THR A 46 5.74 -1.52 17.92
CA THR A 46 5.29 -1.09 16.59
C THR A 46 3.84 -0.64 16.56
N SER A 47 3.07 -0.93 17.61
CA SER A 47 1.64 -0.57 17.76
C SER A 47 1.43 0.70 18.59
N SER A 48 2.29 1.70 18.38
CA SER A 48 2.14 3.03 18.99
C SER A 48 1.37 3.98 18.08
N ALA A 49 0.76 5.02 18.67
CA ALA A 49 0.19 6.12 17.87
C ALA A 49 1.25 6.70 16.90
N PRO A 50 0.85 7.06 15.65
CA PRO A 50 1.76 7.62 14.66
C PRO A 50 2.44 8.89 15.20
N THR A 51 3.69 9.09 14.81
CA THR A 51 4.43 10.29 15.21
C THR A 51 3.75 11.55 14.66
N PRO A 52 3.85 12.71 15.31
CA PRO A 52 3.28 13.95 14.78
C PRO A 52 3.85 14.34 13.40
N THR A 53 5.02 13.81 13.04
CA THR A 53 5.67 13.98 11.74
C THR A 53 5.10 13.03 10.67
N GLU A 54 4.48 11.91 11.07
CA GLU A 54 3.83 10.99 10.15
C GLU A 54 2.48 11.56 9.68
N SER A 55 2.41 11.90 8.40
CA SER A 55 1.15 12.30 7.80
C SER A 55 0.13 11.15 7.84
N LYS A 56 -1.15 11.46 8.06
CA LYS A 56 -2.26 10.49 8.01
C LYS A 56 -2.24 9.62 6.74
N ALA A 57 -1.83 10.19 5.61
CA ALA A 57 -1.72 9.46 4.35
C ALA A 57 -0.63 8.38 4.38
N VAL A 58 0.51 8.63 5.03
CA VAL A 58 1.58 7.62 5.17
C VAL A 58 1.12 6.52 6.13
N ALA A 59 0.45 6.88 7.23
CA ALA A 59 -0.12 5.91 8.16
C ALA A 59 -1.17 5.00 7.48
N LEU A 60 -2.03 5.56 6.63
CA LEU A 60 -3.01 4.77 5.84
C LEU A 60 -2.36 3.92 4.74
N TYR A 61 -1.20 4.32 4.22
CA TYR A 61 -0.49 3.58 3.19
C TYR A 61 0.29 2.39 3.76
N ASN A 62 0.91 2.58 4.94
CA ASN A 62 1.67 1.54 5.64
C ASN A 62 0.78 0.65 6.52
N GLY A 63 -0.35 1.19 7.01
CA GLY A 63 -1.28 0.49 7.88
C GLY A 63 -2.13 -0.53 7.14
N GLY A 64 -2.61 -1.53 7.87
CA GLY A 64 -3.56 -2.50 7.35
C GLY A 64 -4.90 -1.86 6.99
N ASN A 65 -5.67 -2.55 6.14
CA ASN A 65 -6.96 -2.08 5.64
C ASN A 65 -7.86 -1.69 6.83
N PRO A 66 -8.40 -0.46 6.90
CA PRO A 66 -9.33 -0.11 7.96
C PRO A 66 -10.53 -1.05 7.83
N GLY A 67 -10.76 -1.87 8.86
CA GLY A 67 -11.82 -2.88 8.85
C GLY A 67 -13.24 -2.29 8.87
N THR A 68 -14.16 -2.96 9.57
CA THR A 68 -15.60 -2.64 9.67
C THR A 68 -15.96 -1.30 10.32
N VAL A 69 -14.99 -0.44 10.63
CA VAL A 69 -15.22 0.85 11.30
C VAL A 69 -15.26 1.98 10.26
N LEU A 70 -16.38 2.69 10.21
CA LEU A 70 -16.55 3.86 9.34
C LEU A 70 -15.51 4.94 9.70
N SER A 71 -14.69 5.33 8.72
CA SER A 71 -13.72 6.41 8.84
C SER A 71 -13.93 7.43 7.71
N SER A 72 -13.79 8.71 8.02
CA SER A 72 -13.76 9.79 7.02
C SER A 72 -12.38 9.97 6.38
N THR A 73 -11.35 9.28 6.87
CA THR A 73 -9.99 9.38 6.34
C THR A 73 -9.74 8.35 5.25
N SER A 74 -9.36 8.80 4.06
CA SER A 74 -9.05 7.93 2.93
C SER A 74 -7.70 8.27 2.30
N LEU A 75 -7.13 7.31 1.59
CA LEU A 75 -5.92 7.49 0.78
C LEU A 75 -6.33 7.67 -0.68
N SER A 76 -6.12 8.87 -1.24
CA SER A 76 -6.35 9.08 -2.68
C SER A 76 -5.39 8.23 -3.52
N ASN A 77 -5.92 7.60 -4.58
CA ASN A 77 -5.12 6.82 -5.56
C ASN A 77 -3.92 7.61 -6.10
N LYS A 78 -4.07 8.93 -6.30
CA LYS A 78 -2.97 9.81 -6.73
C LYS A 78 -1.85 9.83 -5.71
N ARG A 79 -2.19 9.93 -4.42
CA ARG A 79 -1.21 9.93 -3.32
C ARG A 79 -0.60 8.56 -3.13
N ALA A 80 -1.38 7.49 -3.25
CA ALA A 80 -0.90 6.10 -3.21
C ALA A 80 0.21 5.85 -4.23
N LYS A 81 -0.02 6.23 -5.50
CA LYS A 81 0.97 6.10 -6.58
C LYS A 81 2.22 6.94 -6.34
N LYS A 82 2.07 8.15 -5.76
CA LYS A 82 3.23 9.00 -5.40
C LYS A 82 4.06 8.37 -4.29
N LEU A 83 3.43 7.80 -3.27
CA LEU A 83 4.12 7.12 -2.18
C LEU A 83 4.85 5.87 -2.69
N SER A 84 4.18 5.02 -3.49
CA SER A 84 4.81 3.83 -4.07
C SER A 84 5.99 4.19 -4.98
N ARG A 85 5.89 5.28 -5.75
CA ARG A 85 6.99 5.77 -6.60
C ARG A 85 8.16 6.27 -5.75
N ASN A 86 7.89 7.06 -4.72
CA ASN A 86 8.92 7.57 -3.83
C ASN A 86 9.61 6.44 -3.06
N GLN A 87 8.86 5.41 -2.65
CA GLN A 87 9.43 4.21 -2.02
C GLN A 87 10.41 3.49 -2.96
N LYS A 88 10.08 3.37 -4.25
CA LYS A 88 11.02 2.84 -5.25
C LYS A 88 12.30 3.68 -5.36
N TYR A 89 12.19 5.01 -5.33
CA TYR A 89 13.38 5.88 -5.37
C TYR A 89 14.24 5.76 -4.11
N ILE A 90 13.62 5.60 -2.95
CA ILE A 90 14.35 5.38 -1.69
C ILE A 90 15.07 4.03 -1.74
N ASN A 91 14.40 2.97 -2.19
CA ASN A 91 15.02 1.65 -2.31
C ASN A 91 16.23 1.68 -3.25
N LYS A 92 16.07 2.27 -4.45
CA LYS A 92 17.19 2.45 -5.40
C LYS A 92 18.36 3.24 -4.80
N ARG A 93 18.07 4.31 -4.06
CA ARG A 93 19.13 5.08 -3.38
C ARG A 93 19.81 4.24 -2.30
N ASN A 94 19.05 3.46 -1.54
CA ASN A 94 19.60 2.61 -0.50
C ASN A 94 20.42 1.44 -1.09
N GLU A 95 20.00 0.88 -2.22
CA GLU A 95 20.77 -0.10 -3.00
C GLU A 95 22.08 0.52 -3.47
N GLN A 96 22.05 1.68 -4.11
CA GLN A 96 23.25 2.42 -4.52
C GLN A 96 24.18 2.75 -3.35
N LEU A 97 23.63 3.25 -2.23
CA LEU A 97 24.43 3.50 -1.03
C LEU A 97 25.00 2.22 -0.43
N SER A 98 24.28 1.10 -0.51
CA SER A 98 24.80 -0.20 -0.06
C SER A 98 25.92 -0.68 -0.98
N ILE A 99 25.79 -0.44 -2.29
CA ILE A 99 26.85 -0.71 -3.28
C ILE A 99 28.03 0.24 -3.05
N ASP A 100 27.84 1.53 -2.78
CA ASP A 100 28.93 2.48 -2.53
C ASP A 100 29.63 2.19 -1.19
N VAL A 101 28.89 1.72 -0.18
CA VAL A 101 29.47 1.27 1.10
C VAL A 101 30.21 -0.05 0.92
N LEU A 102 29.66 -1.00 0.15
CA LEU A 102 30.34 -2.24 -0.20
C LEU A 102 31.56 -1.98 -1.09
N ALA A 103 31.47 -1.11 -2.10
CA ALA A 103 32.58 -0.75 -2.99
C ALA A 103 33.67 0.06 -2.27
N LYS A 104 33.33 0.89 -1.28
CA LYS A 104 34.35 1.49 -0.39
C LYS A 104 34.96 0.48 0.58
N GLN A 105 34.22 -0.58 0.92
CA GLN A 105 34.72 -1.68 1.73
C GLN A 105 35.51 -2.71 0.90
N GLU A 106 35.19 -2.82 -0.39
CA GLU A 106 35.79 -3.68 -1.41
C GLU A 106 36.78 -2.93 -2.31
N GLU A 107 37.05 -1.64 -2.12
CA GLU A 107 38.18 -0.91 -2.74
C GLU A 107 39.56 -1.40 -2.23
N GLY A 108 39.58 -2.62 -1.66
CA GLY A 108 40.74 -3.49 -1.53
C GLY A 108 40.77 -4.71 -2.49
N MET A 109 39.76 -4.98 -3.33
CA MET A 109 39.70 -6.11 -4.28
C MET A 109 38.74 -5.83 -5.47
N ASP A 110 39.26 -5.92 -6.69
CA ASP A 110 38.57 -5.82 -7.99
C ASP A 110 37.33 -6.77 -8.15
N ILE A 111 36.39 -6.41 -9.05
CA ILE A 111 35.81 -7.24 -10.15
C ILE A 111 34.33 -6.89 -10.50
N ASP A 112 34.16 -6.29 -11.69
CA ASP A 112 33.52 -6.82 -12.91
C ASP A 112 31.99 -7.03 -13.12
N GLU A 113 31.64 -6.90 -14.41
CA GLU A 113 30.37 -6.75 -15.15
C GLU A 113 29.25 -7.81 -14.94
N THR A 114 28.23 -7.54 -14.11
CA THR A 114 27.02 -8.44 -14.06
C THR A 114 25.64 -7.77 -14.05
N SER A 115 25.52 -6.44 -14.11
CA SER A 115 24.23 -5.75 -13.91
C SER A 115 23.26 -5.66 -15.10
N ARG A 116 23.51 -6.36 -16.22
CA ARG A 116 22.66 -6.30 -17.43
C ARG A 116 21.49 -7.31 -17.46
N ALA A 117 21.40 -8.27 -16.53
CA ALA A 117 20.43 -9.37 -16.62
C ALA A 117 19.05 -9.11 -15.98
N GLU A 118 18.86 -8.01 -15.22
CA GLU A 118 17.62 -7.81 -14.45
C GLU A 118 16.54 -6.95 -15.14
N GLU A 119 16.84 -6.33 -16.29
CA GLU A 119 15.89 -5.43 -16.97
C GLU A 119 14.84 -6.15 -17.84
N GLU A 120 14.99 -7.46 -18.09
CA GLU A 120 14.11 -8.19 -19.02
C GLU A 120 12.82 -8.75 -18.38
N LYS A 121 12.72 -8.82 -17.04
CA LYS A 121 11.56 -9.44 -16.34
C LYS A 121 10.44 -8.47 -15.97
N LYS A 122 10.18 -7.46 -16.81
CA LYS A 122 9.00 -6.56 -16.72
C LYS A 122 8.09 -6.66 -17.93
N GLN A 123 8.03 -7.83 -18.55
CA GLN A 123 6.94 -8.13 -19.48
C GLN A 123 5.65 -8.21 -18.65
N LYS A 124 4.73 -7.29 -18.92
CA LYS A 124 3.38 -7.27 -18.34
C LYS A 124 2.79 -8.67 -18.53
N GLU A 125 2.30 -9.28 -17.45
CA GLU A 125 1.56 -10.53 -17.54
C GLU A 125 0.47 -10.36 -18.62
N GLN A 126 0.60 -11.11 -19.71
CA GLN A 126 -0.32 -11.01 -20.84
C GLN A 126 -1.74 -11.30 -20.34
N SER A 127 -2.69 -10.40 -20.63
CA SER A 127 -4.08 -10.65 -20.26
C SER A 127 -4.60 -11.88 -21.00
N GLN A 128 -5.66 -12.52 -20.49
CA GLN A 128 -6.28 -13.67 -21.18
C GLN A 128 -6.66 -13.31 -22.62
N LEU A 129 -7.07 -12.08 -22.87
CA LEU A 129 -7.38 -11.57 -24.20
C LEU A 129 -6.12 -11.53 -25.09
N ASP A 130 -4.99 -11.09 -24.55
CA ASP A 130 -3.72 -11.05 -25.30
C ASP A 130 -3.23 -12.44 -25.69
N LYS A 131 -3.43 -13.44 -24.83
CA LYS A 131 -3.14 -14.85 -25.13
C LYS A 131 -4.03 -15.37 -26.26
N VAL A 132 -5.34 -15.07 -26.22
CA VAL A 132 -6.29 -15.47 -27.27
C VAL A 132 -5.95 -14.78 -28.60
N LYS A 133 -5.59 -13.49 -28.58
CA LYS A 133 -5.11 -12.77 -29.77
C LYS A 133 -3.85 -13.43 -30.33
N GLN A 134 -2.87 -13.72 -29.48
CA GLN A 134 -1.63 -14.35 -29.91
C GLN A 134 -1.87 -15.73 -30.54
N ALA A 135 -2.77 -16.53 -29.95
CA ALA A 135 -3.18 -17.82 -30.52
C ALA A 135 -3.93 -17.67 -31.86
N LEU A 136 -4.84 -16.69 -31.97
CA LEU A 136 -5.56 -16.43 -33.21
C LEU A 136 -4.63 -15.98 -34.33
N TRP A 137 -3.67 -15.08 -34.03
CA TRP A 137 -2.66 -14.65 -34.99
C TRP A 137 -1.78 -15.82 -35.45
N ALA A 138 -1.39 -16.72 -34.54
CA ALA A 138 -0.65 -17.92 -34.91
C ALA A 138 -1.43 -18.84 -35.87
N VAL A 139 -2.75 -19.01 -35.67
CA VAL A 139 -3.61 -19.80 -36.57
C VAL A 139 -3.79 -19.11 -37.92
N VAL A 140 -3.92 -17.79 -37.94
CA VAL A 140 -4.04 -17.01 -39.20
C VAL A 140 -2.74 -17.08 -40.00
N GLU A 141 -1.59 -16.97 -39.33
CA GLU A 141 -0.28 -17.13 -39.96
C GLU A 141 -0.12 -18.55 -40.52
N ASP A 142 -0.47 -19.58 -39.76
CA ASP A 142 -0.45 -20.98 -40.22
C ASP A 142 -1.38 -21.18 -41.42
N ALA A 143 -2.63 -20.70 -41.37
CA ALA A 143 -3.59 -20.77 -42.47
C ALA A 143 -3.14 -19.98 -43.73
N SER A 144 -2.46 -18.86 -43.56
CA SER A 144 -1.90 -18.08 -44.68
C SER A 144 -0.69 -18.77 -45.30
N SER A 145 0.14 -19.43 -44.49
CA SER A 145 1.28 -20.22 -44.93
C SER A 145 0.86 -21.55 -45.56
N ALA A 146 -0.28 -22.10 -45.14
CA ALA A 146 -0.94 -23.28 -45.70
C ALA A 146 -1.68 -22.98 -47.02
N SER A 147 -1.17 -22.04 -47.82
CA SER A 147 -1.69 -21.69 -49.15
C SER A 147 -2.07 -22.94 -49.97
N PHE A 148 -3.37 -23.18 -50.04
CA PHE A 148 -4.18 -23.85 -51.07
C PHE A 148 -3.46 -24.92 -51.92
N LYS A 149 -3.24 -26.12 -51.36
CA LYS A 149 -2.99 -27.32 -52.18
C LYS A 149 -4.31 -27.84 -52.76
N VAL A 150 -4.69 -27.36 -53.95
CA VAL A 150 -5.72 -28.04 -54.76
C VAL A 150 -5.08 -29.30 -55.32
N ASN A 151 -5.37 -30.45 -54.73
CA ASN A 151 -5.08 -31.73 -55.39
C ASN A 151 -6.13 -31.92 -56.49
N THR A 152 -5.79 -31.57 -57.73
CA THR A 152 -6.52 -31.98 -58.94
C THR A 152 -6.06 -33.37 -59.37
N GLU A 153 -6.26 -34.39 -58.53
CA GLU A 153 -6.13 -35.77 -58.97
C GLU A 153 -7.51 -36.26 -59.40
N GLY A 154 -7.64 -36.48 -60.71
CA GLY A 154 -8.90 -36.69 -61.39
C GLY A 154 -9.54 -38.04 -61.10
N GLU A 155 -10.86 -38.03 -60.94
CA GLU A 155 -11.72 -39.19 -61.16
C GLU A 155 -12.52 -38.98 -62.44
N ALA A 156 -11.97 -39.43 -63.55
CA ALA A 156 -12.78 -39.87 -64.69
C ALA A 156 -13.04 -41.37 -64.49
N ARG A 157 -14.22 -41.73 -64.00
CA ARG A 157 -14.70 -43.12 -63.98
C ARG A 157 -15.83 -43.25 -64.98
N VAL A 158 -15.49 -43.81 -66.14
CA VAL A 158 -16.41 -44.36 -67.14
C VAL A 158 -16.35 -45.88 -67.02
N ILE A 159 -17.51 -46.51 -67.26
CA ILE A 159 -17.90 -47.94 -67.18
C ILE A 159 -18.52 -48.31 -65.84
#